data_AF-A0A1M3FWY5-F1
#
_entry.id   AF-A0A1M3FWY5-F1
#
_cell.length_a   1.000
_cell.length_b   1.000
_cell.length_c   1.000
_cell.angle_alpha   90.00
_cell.angle_beta   90.00
_cell.angle_gamma   90.00
#
_symmetry.space_group_name_H-M   'P 1'
#
loop_
_entity.id
_entity.type
_entity.pdbx_description
1 polymer ?
#
loop_
_entity_poly.entity_id
_entity_poly.type
_entity_poly.pdbx_seq_one_letter_code
_entity_poly.pdbx_strand_id
1 'polypeptide(L)'
;MQKLSTIALLLIFFATVSTAQNLSIENVYKVALRNSDAIREGSEVKGYYFFYVSDKIDKKTNEYTLQITDQSLKKLKDVKFLDSKDVSIIESSFNGTDLIFLLYNDDARTFEYQVYGADGKKKYTYNRQLSKKEKRFLEASYLNDDEDKNYKGLYPVEGRGFISNMPSREDKDYTFQLDYFSTEKRKQWSYIPTVGAKRFIGDYLGTFNGVVYLEVLKFTGMMDQKPDSYLVGLDLETGKQLFEKSTEQGKFKFYPASMSVVNDGKAYIFGEYFNPNGNIFKDKSLGFGFWNVNEKGEVLSEKYNSWDLDMGKHLSVSSKGKIDDFGFMFLHNMVQTADGSIFAIGEGYQKTASALGIATTLLSRGGNNFSVLKMKVTDMILICFDKDFNVKSAQIFDKNANKQELPSGYEFVSTPLIGKILRDFGVFDYSYTQMNKDFSSFTVCFSDYERGKDYKGTTFNAITYADGKITTDKIKTKSQASKSVVLPGKQGQVLILDYYKKDKKMEAHFEKLN
;
A
#
# COMPACT_ATOMS: atom_id res chain seq x y z
N MET A 1 -28.39 -52.53 55.13
CA MET A 1 -27.67 -53.44 54.23
C MET A 1 -27.85 -52.97 52.80
N GLN A 2 -26.73 -52.69 52.14
CA GLN A 2 -26.41 -52.63 50.70
C GLN A 2 -27.54 -52.67 49.65
N LYS A 3 -27.46 -51.74 48.67
CA LYS A 3 -27.13 -51.98 47.25
C LYS A 3 -26.98 -50.61 46.54
N LEU A 4 -25.75 -50.15 46.29
CA LEU A 4 -25.06 -50.17 44.98
C LEU A 4 -25.91 -49.68 43.79
N SER A 5 -25.52 -48.53 43.23
CA SER A 5 -25.54 -48.28 41.77
C SER A 5 -24.59 -47.12 41.46
N THR A 6 -23.40 -47.51 40.99
CA THR A 6 -22.35 -46.67 40.41
C THR A 6 -22.76 -46.35 38.97
N ILE A 7 -23.00 -45.07 38.64
CA ILE A 7 -23.14 -44.62 37.25
C ILE A 7 -21.88 -43.83 36.91
N ALA A 8 -21.04 -44.45 36.07
CA ALA A 8 -19.91 -43.82 35.42
C ALA A 8 -20.41 -42.87 34.32
N LEU A 9 -20.21 -41.56 34.51
CA LEU A 9 -20.40 -40.58 33.45
C LEU A 9 -19.05 -40.39 32.73
N LEU A 10 -18.86 -41.16 31.66
CA LEU A 10 -17.76 -40.99 30.71
C LEU A 10 -18.06 -39.75 29.86
N LEU A 11 -17.70 -38.56 30.36
CA LEU A 11 -17.63 -37.33 29.57
C LEU A 11 -16.43 -37.44 28.64
N ILE A 12 -16.64 -38.04 27.47
CA ILE A 12 -15.71 -37.95 26.34
C ILE A 12 -15.72 -36.49 25.87
N PHE A 13 -14.80 -35.70 26.40
CA PHE A 13 -14.33 -34.49 25.74
C PHE A 13 -13.73 -34.90 24.40
N PHE A 14 -14.54 -34.86 23.34
CA PHE A 14 -13.99 -34.73 21.99
C PHE A 14 -13.33 -33.36 21.92
N ALA A 15 -12.06 -33.30 22.31
CA ALA A 15 -11.15 -32.29 21.81
C ALA A 15 -11.09 -32.50 20.29
N THR A 16 -11.92 -31.78 19.54
CA THR A 16 -11.67 -31.60 18.11
C THR A 16 -10.34 -30.87 18.03
N VAL A 17 -9.27 -31.63 17.85
CA VAL A 17 -7.99 -31.11 17.39
C VAL A 17 -8.30 -30.52 16.03
N SER A 18 -8.63 -29.24 16.00
CA SER A 18 -8.70 -28.47 14.77
C SER A 18 -7.28 -28.46 14.24
N THR A 19 -6.93 -29.45 13.43
CA THR A 19 -5.67 -29.46 12.69
C THR A 19 -5.61 -28.13 11.95
N ALA A 20 -4.57 -27.33 12.22
CA ALA A 20 -4.30 -26.14 11.44
C ALA A 20 -4.32 -26.56 9.97
N GLN A 21 -5.21 -25.96 9.19
CA GLN A 21 -5.40 -26.33 7.80
C GLN A 21 -4.25 -25.72 7.01
N ASN A 22 -3.41 -26.60 6.46
CA ASN A 22 -2.24 -26.20 5.68
C ASN A 22 -2.53 -26.46 4.19
N LEU A 23 -2.04 -25.58 3.34
CA LEU A 23 -2.02 -25.73 1.90
C LEU A 23 -0.58 -25.93 1.44
N SER A 24 -0.37 -26.94 0.59
CA SER A 24 0.91 -27.21 -0.06
C SER A 24 0.70 -27.18 -1.56
N ILE A 25 1.47 -26.35 -2.26
CA ILE A 25 1.44 -26.22 -3.72
C ILE A 25 2.82 -26.61 -4.25
N GLU A 26 2.87 -27.72 -4.98
CA GLU A 26 4.07 -28.20 -5.64
C GLU A 26 4.23 -27.58 -7.04
N ASN A 27 5.43 -27.68 -7.62
CA ASN A 27 5.77 -27.19 -8.96
C ASN A 27 5.68 -25.65 -9.11
N VAL A 28 5.98 -24.90 -8.06
CA VAL A 28 6.06 -23.43 -8.09
C VAL A 28 7.47 -22.99 -8.51
N TYR A 29 7.66 -22.74 -9.81
CA TYR A 29 8.97 -22.37 -10.35
C TYR A 29 9.37 -20.93 -10.08
N LYS A 30 8.39 -20.03 -10.03
CA LYS A 30 8.57 -18.61 -9.72
C LYS A 30 7.26 -18.05 -9.18
N VAL A 31 7.34 -17.19 -8.18
CA VAL A 31 6.20 -16.47 -7.62
C VAL A 31 6.68 -15.11 -7.11
N ALA A 32 5.84 -14.09 -7.27
CA ALA A 32 5.96 -12.82 -6.56
C ALA A 32 4.88 -12.81 -5.48
N LEU A 33 5.25 -13.14 -4.24
CA LEU A 33 4.29 -13.43 -3.17
C LEU A 33 3.34 -12.27 -2.86
N ARG A 34 3.77 -11.03 -3.09
CA ARG A 34 2.91 -9.84 -2.94
C ARG A 34 1.72 -9.79 -3.90
N ASN A 35 1.80 -10.54 -5.02
CA ASN A 35 0.73 -10.61 -6.01
C ASN A 35 -0.25 -11.76 -5.66
N SER A 36 -0.21 -12.21 -4.40
CA SER A 36 -1.18 -13.10 -3.77
C SER A 36 -1.79 -12.34 -2.61
N ASP A 37 -3.12 -12.40 -2.45
CA ASP A 37 -3.81 -11.70 -1.37
C ASP A 37 -5.12 -12.42 -1.00
N ALA A 38 -5.76 -11.93 0.04
CA ALA A 38 -7.09 -12.33 0.48
C ALA A 38 -8.18 -11.78 -0.47
N ILE A 39 -9.13 -12.63 -0.80
CA ILE A 39 -10.43 -12.26 -1.39
C ILE A 39 -11.33 -11.87 -0.22
N ARG A 40 -11.87 -10.64 -0.23
CA ARG A 40 -12.63 -10.08 0.89
C ARG A 40 -14.06 -9.71 0.51
N GLU A 41 -14.96 -9.67 1.48
CA GLU A 41 -16.28 -9.04 1.34
C GLU A 41 -16.39 -8.03 2.49
N GLY A 42 -16.23 -6.75 2.18
CA GLY A 42 -15.94 -5.73 3.19
C GLY A 42 -14.66 -6.11 3.97
N SER A 43 -14.79 -6.32 5.28
CA SER A 43 -13.69 -6.72 6.14
C SER A 43 -13.47 -8.23 6.29
N GLU A 44 -14.43 -9.05 5.85
CA GLU A 44 -14.38 -10.50 6.02
C GLU A 44 -13.53 -11.15 4.92
N VAL A 45 -12.55 -11.98 5.30
CA VAL A 45 -11.80 -12.80 4.34
C VAL A 45 -12.65 -14.01 3.93
N LYS A 46 -12.92 -14.15 2.63
CA LYS A 46 -13.70 -15.23 2.02
C LYS A 46 -12.84 -16.29 1.34
N GLY A 47 -11.60 -15.97 1.03
CA GLY A 47 -10.68 -16.86 0.33
C GLY A 47 -9.36 -16.19 0.01
N TYR A 48 -8.56 -16.85 -0.81
CA TYR A 48 -7.26 -16.36 -1.25
C TYR A 48 -7.05 -16.64 -2.72
N TYR A 49 -6.20 -15.83 -3.35
CA TYR A 49 -5.68 -16.10 -4.67
C TYR A 49 -4.16 -16.14 -4.64
N PHE A 50 -3.60 -17.09 -5.39
CA PHE A 50 -2.15 -17.26 -5.56
C PHE A 50 -1.85 -17.31 -7.04
N PHE A 51 -0.92 -16.47 -7.50
CA PHE A 51 -0.49 -16.49 -8.89
C PHE A 51 0.99 -16.83 -8.99
N TYR A 52 1.32 -17.88 -9.76
CA TYR A 52 2.68 -18.36 -9.90
C TYR A 52 2.96 -18.98 -11.27
N VAL A 53 4.23 -19.17 -11.59
CA VAL A 53 4.70 -19.99 -12.72
C VAL A 53 4.69 -21.45 -12.29
N SER A 54 3.79 -22.25 -12.87
CA SER A 54 3.61 -23.67 -12.56
C SER A 54 4.46 -24.60 -13.42
N ASP A 55 4.88 -24.16 -14.60
CA ASP A 55 5.77 -24.95 -15.45
C ASP A 55 6.60 -24.08 -16.42
N LYS A 56 7.70 -24.64 -16.91
CA LYS A 56 8.53 -24.08 -17.98
C LYS A 56 8.42 -24.98 -19.20
N ILE A 57 7.39 -24.75 -20.02
CA ILE A 57 7.06 -25.58 -21.19
C ILE A 57 8.24 -25.69 -22.15
N ASP A 58 8.87 -24.56 -22.47
CA ASP A 58 10.08 -24.52 -23.29
C ASP A 58 10.96 -23.29 -22.97
N LYS A 59 11.94 -22.99 -23.83
CA LYS A 59 12.88 -21.86 -23.66
C LYS A 59 12.27 -20.47 -23.88
N LYS A 60 11.02 -20.38 -24.32
CA LYS A 60 10.28 -19.17 -24.66
C LYS A 60 8.91 -19.09 -23.97
N THR A 61 8.37 -20.20 -23.49
CA THR A 61 7.01 -20.26 -22.94
C THR A 61 6.99 -20.85 -21.53
N ASN A 62 6.29 -20.17 -20.63
CA ASN A 62 5.97 -20.63 -19.28
C ASN A 62 4.47 -20.98 -19.18
N GLU A 63 4.12 -21.89 -18.28
CA GLU A 63 2.75 -22.04 -17.78
C GLU A 63 2.59 -21.21 -16.50
N TYR A 64 1.54 -20.40 -16.46
CA TYR A 64 1.13 -19.63 -15.29
C TYR A 64 -0.15 -20.22 -14.71
N THR A 65 -0.25 -20.24 -13.38
CA THR A 65 -1.43 -20.69 -12.64
C THR A 65 -1.91 -19.59 -11.70
N LEU A 66 -3.19 -19.25 -11.82
CA LEU A 66 -3.98 -18.56 -10.79
C LEU A 66 -4.79 -19.62 -10.03
N GLN A 67 -4.46 -19.81 -8.76
CA GLN A 67 -5.16 -20.73 -7.86
C GLN A 67 -6.02 -19.92 -6.88
N ILE A 68 -7.30 -20.27 -6.77
CA ILE A 68 -8.26 -19.65 -5.85
C ILE A 68 -8.69 -20.68 -4.81
N THR A 69 -8.71 -20.26 -3.54
CA THR A 69 -9.14 -21.07 -2.40
C THR A 69 -10.27 -20.39 -1.62
N ASP A 70 -10.97 -21.16 -0.80
CA ASP A 70 -11.84 -20.60 0.23
C ASP A 70 -11.03 -20.11 1.45
N GLN A 71 -11.73 -19.49 2.40
CA GLN A 71 -11.17 -18.98 3.66
C GLN A 71 -10.50 -20.07 4.54
N SER A 72 -10.65 -21.34 4.18
CA SER A 72 -10.07 -22.51 4.84
C SER A 72 -8.95 -23.12 4.00
N LEU A 73 -8.47 -22.42 2.97
CA LEU A 73 -7.45 -22.87 2.01
C LEU A 73 -7.85 -24.10 1.18
N LYS A 74 -9.13 -24.49 1.18
CA LYS A 74 -9.60 -25.53 0.27
C LYS A 74 -9.60 -24.94 -1.14
N LYS A 75 -8.92 -25.63 -2.05
CA LYS A 75 -8.88 -25.24 -3.46
C LYS A 75 -10.27 -25.25 -4.07
N LEU A 76 -10.66 -24.11 -4.64
CA LEU A 76 -11.91 -23.93 -5.38
C LEU A 76 -11.68 -24.00 -6.88
N LYS A 77 -10.59 -23.37 -7.37
CA LYS A 77 -10.33 -23.26 -8.80
C LYS A 77 -8.84 -23.13 -9.10
N ASP A 78 -8.43 -23.71 -10.22
CA ASP A 78 -7.17 -23.39 -10.90
C ASP A 78 -7.48 -22.86 -12.30
N VAL A 79 -6.76 -21.81 -12.68
CA VAL A 79 -6.79 -21.23 -14.03
C VAL A 79 -5.38 -21.24 -14.55
N LYS A 80 -5.16 -22.05 -15.60
CA LYS A 80 -3.86 -22.21 -16.24
C LYS A 80 -3.84 -21.53 -17.59
N PHE A 81 -2.72 -20.91 -17.92
CA PHE A 81 -2.50 -20.36 -19.25
C PHE A 81 -1.01 -20.32 -19.60
N LEU A 82 -0.72 -20.31 -20.90
CA LEU A 82 0.63 -20.23 -21.43
C LEU A 82 0.92 -18.81 -21.88
N ASP A 83 2.12 -18.32 -21.58
CA ASP A 83 2.59 -17.01 -22.03
C ASP A 83 4.12 -17.01 -22.21
N SER A 84 4.64 -15.93 -22.80
CA SER A 84 6.08 -15.72 -22.95
C SER A 84 6.78 -15.76 -21.59
N LYS A 85 7.98 -16.35 -21.56
CA LYS A 85 8.84 -16.36 -20.38
C LYS A 85 9.25 -14.95 -19.92
N ASP A 86 9.14 -13.97 -20.80
CA ASP A 86 9.52 -12.57 -20.57
C ASP A 86 8.38 -11.78 -19.90
N VAL A 87 7.27 -12.46 -19.60
CA VAL A 87 6.15 -11.92 -18.81
C VAL A 87 6.43 -12.05 -17.32
N SER A 88 6.33 -10.93 -16.62
CA SER A 88 6.33 -10.84 -15.16
C SER A 88 5.07 -10.15 -14.67
N ILE A 89 4.41 -10.69 -13.66
CA ILE A 89 3.39 -9.94 -12.92
C ILE A 89 4.09 -8.90 -12.08
N ILE A 90 3.64 -7.66 -12.17
CA ILE A 90 4.20 -6.56 -11.39
C ILE A 90 3.25 -6.10 -10.29
N GLU A 91 1.94 -6.26 -10.45
CA GLU A 91 0.96 -5.91 -9.40
C GLU A 91 -0.34 -6.72 -9.55
N SER A 92 -1.09 -6.86 -8.45
CA SER A 92 -2.45 -7.40 -8.42
C SER A 92 -3.36 -6.57 -7.52
N SER A 93 -4.67 -6.63 -7.76
CA SER A 93 -5.64 -5.99 -6.87
C SER A 93 -6.99 -6.70 -6.90
N PHE A 94 -7.77 -6.52 -5.85
CA PHE A 94 -9.11 -7.07 -5.71
C PHE A 94 -10.09 -5.96 -5.30
N ASN A 95 -11.19 -5.80 -6.04
CA ASN A 95 -12.14 -4.69 -5.83
C ASN A 95 -13.41 -5.08 -5.06
N GLY A 96 -13.41 -6.21 -4.35
CA GLY A 96 -14.60 -6.74 -3.69
C GLY A 96 -15.38 -7.75 -4.55
N THR A 97 -15.15 -7.79 -5.87
CA THR A 97 -15.88 -8.70 -6.78
C THR A 97 -14.98 -9.40 -7.78
N ASP A 98 -14.01 -8.68 -8.32
CA ASP A 98 -13.12 -9.12 -9.38
C ASP A 98 -11.66 -8.94 -8.95
N LEU A 99 -10.79 -9.74 -9.56
CA LEU A 99 -9.33 -9.69 -9.47
C LEU A 99 -8.78 -9.04 -10.73
N ILE A 100 -7.73 -8.24 -10.60
CA ILE A 100 -6.93 -7.75 -11.72
C ILE A 100 -5.47 -8.09 -11.51
N PHE A 101 -4.79 -8.47 -12.59
CA PHE A 101 -3.35 -8.68 -12.62
C PHE A 101 -2.75 -7.78 -13.68
N LEU A 102 -1.72 -7.04 -13.31
CA LEU A 102 -0.90 -6.28 -14.23
C LEU A 102 0.37 -7.08 -14.57
N LEU A 103 0.44 -7.49 -15.83
CA LEU A 103 1.55 -8.23 -16.40
C LEU A 103 2.39 -7.29 -17.28
N TYR A 104 3.70 -7.37 -17.15
CA TYR A 104 4.67 -6.67 -17.99
C TYR A 104 5.43 -7.68 -18.83
N ASN A 105 5.37 -7.52 -20.15
CA ASN A 105 6.17 -8.27 -21.10
C ASN A 105 7.36 -7.41 -21.54
N ASP A 106 8.56 -7.81 -21.13
CA ASP A 106 9.75 -7.01 -21.39
C ASP A 106 10.12 -6.95 -22.89
N ASP A 107 10.04 -8.08 -23.57
CA ASP A 107 10.40 -8.21 -24.99
C ASP A 107 9.39 -7.47 -25.89
N ALA A 108 8.09 -7.74 -25.68
CA ALA A 108 7.02 -7.09 -26.44
C ALA A 108 6.81 -5.62 -26.05
N ARG A 109 7.33 -5.19 -24.90
CA ARG A 109 7.17 -3.84 -24.32
C ARG A 109 5.70 -3.51 -24.09
N THR A 110 4.95 -4.43 -23.50
CA THR A 110 3.53 -4.27 -23.25
C THR A 110 3.20 -4.40 -21.77
N PHE A 111 2.20 -3.64 -21.35
CA PHE A 111 1.43 -3.95 -20.17
C PHE A 111 0.13 -4.65 -20.58
N GLU A 112 -0.16 -5.76 -19.93
CA GLU A 112 -1.42 -6.47 -20.05
C GLU A 112 -2.11 -6.48 -18.69
N TYR A 113 -3.38 -6.08 -18.67
CA TYR A 113 -4.24 -6.12 -17.51
C TYR A 113 -5.27 -7.23 -17.70
N GLN A 114 -5.16 -8.30 -16.91
CA GLN A 114 -6.09 -9.42 -16.97
C GLN A 114 -7.06 -9.35 -15.79
N VAL A 115 -8.36 -9.28 -16.10
CA VAL A 115 -9.44 -9.24 -15.11
C VAL A 115 -10.11 -10.61 -15.01
N TYR A 116 -10.25 -11.12 -13.79
CA TYR A 116 -10.93 -12.37 -13.47
C TYR A 116 -12.03 -12.12 -12.45
N GLY A 117 -13.15 -12.82 -12.56
CA GLY A 117 -14.10 -12.89 -11.45
C GLY A 117 -13.49 -13.67 -10.27
N ALA A 118 -14.05 -13.49 -9.07
CA ALA A 118 -13.68 -14.31 -7.90
C ALA A 118 -13.91 -15.82 -8.11
N ASP A 119 -14.70 -16.22 -9.12
CA ASP A 119 -14.87 -17.62 -9.56
C ASP A 119 -13.73 -18.13 -10.48
N GLY A 120 -12.73 -17.29 -10.76
CA GLY A 120 -11.60 -17.57 -11.63
C GLY A 120 -11.90 -17.45 -13.13
N LYS A 121 -13.09 -17.05 -13.55
CA LYS A 121 -13.36 -16.83 -14.98
C LYS A 121 -12.75 -15.52 -15.44
N LYS A 122 -11.92 -15.59 -16.49
CA LYS A 122 -11.40 -14.40 -17.17
C LYS A 122 -12.55 -13.60 -17.76
N LYS A 123 -12.69 -12.34 -17.36
CA LYS A 123 -13.70 -11.41 -17.87
C LYS A 123 -13.14 -10.62 -19.05
N TYR A 124 -12.06 -9.87 -18.80
CA TYR A 124 -11.50 -8.94 -19.78
C TYR A 124 -9.98 -8.99 -19.78
N THR A 125 -9.41 -8.63 -20.93
CA THR A 125 -7.98 -8.32 -21.07
C THR A 125 -7.86 -6.95 -21.73
N TYR A 126 -7.05 -6.09 -21.12
CA TYR A 126 -6.70 -4.77 -21.64
C TYR A 126 -5.20 -4.70 -21.90
N ASN A 127 -4.80 -4.07 -23.01
CA ASN A 127 -3.41 -4.04 -23.46
C ASN A 127 -2.96 -2.59 -23.68
N ARG A 128 -1.74 -2.28 -23.23
CA ARG A 128 -1.06 -1.02 -23.49
C ARG A 128 0.32 -1.29 -24.06
N GLN A 129 0.58 -0.75 -25.25
CA GLN A 129 1.92 -0.76 -25.83
C GLN A 129 2.75 0.37 -25.23
N LEU A 130 3.97 0.05 -24.81
CA LEU A 130 4.92 1.04 -24.30
C LEU A 130 5.86 1.51 -25.41
N SER A 131 6.09 2.82 -25.48
CA SER A 131 7.18 3.38 -26.25
C SER A 131 8.55 2.97 -25.65
N LYS A 132 9.62 3.07 -26.45
CA LYS A 132 10.98 2.84 -25.95
C LYS A 132 11.37 3.81 -24.83
N LYS A 133 10.82 5.03 -24.87
CA LYS A 133 11.11 6.08 -23.88
C LYS A 133 10.42 5.79 -22.54
N GLU A 134 9.15 5.38 -22.59
CA GLU A 134 8.41 4.95 -21.40
C GLU A 134 9.04 3.71 -20.78
N LYS A 135 9.36 2.67 -21.57
CA LYS A 135 10.05 1.47 -21.07
C LYS A 135 11.31 1.84 -20.30
N ARG A 136 12.21 2.63 -20.92
CA ARG A 136 13.45 3.07 -20.25
C ARG A 136 13.18 3.87 -18.98
N PHE A 137 12.14 4.70 -18.97
CA PHE A 137 11.79 5.49 -17.80
C PHE A 137 11.32 4.57 -16.65
N LEU A 138 10.38 3.68 -16.94
CA LEU A 138 9.83 2.70 -15.99
C LEU A 138 10.91 1.75 -15.47
N GLU A 139 11.78 1.22 -16.33
CA GLU A 139 12.94 0.41 -15.92
C GLU A 139 13.86 1.16 -14.96
N ALA A 140 14.22 2.41 -15.29
CA ALA A 140 15.12 3.19 -14.45
C ALA A 140 14.53 3.57 -13.08
N SER A 141 13.20 3.53 -12.92
CA SER A 141 12.52 4.06 -11.74
C SER A 141 11.75 3.02 -10.91
N TYR A 142 11.01 2.10 -11.53
CA TYR A 142 10.07 1.19 -10.84
C TYR A 142 10.21 -0.29 -11.21
N LEU A 143 10.71 -0.57 -12.43
CA LEU A 143 10.85 -1.93 -12.96
C LEU A 143 12.30 -2.44 -12.90
N ASN A 144 13.16 -1.82 -12.08
CA ASN A 144 14.52 -2.30 -11.85
C ASN A 144 14.52 -3.77 -11.40
N ASP A 145 15.62 -4.46 -11.73
CA ASP A 145 15.75 -5.92 -11.78
C ASP A 145 15.85 -6.59 -10.39
N ASP A 146 14.88 -6.33 -9.52
CA ASP A 146 14.62 -7.16 -8.36
C ASP A 146 13.62 -8.26 -8.73
N GLU A 147 13.77 -9.47 -8.18
CA GLU A 147 13.01 -10.66 -8.64
C GLU A 147 11.48 -10.47 -8.55
N ASP A 148 11.02 -9.56 -7.71
CA ASP A 148 9.61 -9.24 -7.50
C ASP A 148 9.15 -7.99 -8.28
N LYS A 149 10.07 -7.18 -8.87
CA LYS A 149 9.87 -5.78 -9.33
C LYS A 149 9.22 -4.93 -8.23
N ASN A 150 9.14 -3.61 -8.22
CA ASN A 150 8.44 -2.90 -7.13
C ASN A 150 7.61 -1.76 -7.69
N TYR A 151 6.34 -2.04 -7.98
CA TYR A 151 5.40 -1.01 -8.41
C TYR A 151 4.08 -1.18 -7.70
N LYS A 152 3.70 -0.18 -6.90
CA LYS A 152 2.37 -0.04 -6.31
C LYS A 152 1.64 1.09 -7.04
N GLY A 153 0.64 0.74 -7.82
CA GLY A 153 -0.21 1.76 -8.44
C GLY A 153 -1.45 1.21 -9.10
N LEU A 154 -1.93 0.05 -8.65
CA LEU A 154 -3.20 -0.53 -9.05
C LEU A 154 -4.15 -0.47 -7.87
N TYR A 155 -5.18 0.35 -7.99
CA TYR A 155 -6.11 0.68 -6.91
C TYR A 155 -7.50 0.14 -7.23
N PRO A 156 -8.16 -0.55 -6.29
CA PRO A 156 -9.52 -1.01 -6.50
C PRO A 156 -10.50 0.17 -6.48
N VAL A 157 -11.50 0.10 -7.36
CA VAL A 157 -12.74 0.90 -7.25
C VAL A 157 -13.85 -0.08 -6.92
N GLU A 158 -14.28 -0.07 -5.67
CA GLU A 158 -15.14 -1.11 -5.08
C GLU A 158 -16.33 -1.46 -5.98
N GLY A 159 -16.44 -2.73 -6.35
CA GLY A 159 -17.49 -3.30 -7.19
C GLY A 159 -17.56 -2.81 -8.64
N ARG A 160 -16.72 -1.85 -9.07
CA ARG A 160 -16.87 -1.19 -10.39
C ARG A 160 -15.69 -1.40 -11.33
N GLY A 161 -14.48 -1.45 -10.79
CA GLY A 161 -13.28 -1.49 -11.63
C GLY A 161 -11.98 -1.30 -10.87
N PHE A 162 -10.97 -0.83 -11.60
CA PHE A 162 -9.63 -0.55 -11.09
C PHE A 162 -9.06 0.70 -11.72
N ILE A 163 -8.25 1.42 -10.96
CA ILE A 163 -7.43 2.55 -11.42
C ILE A 163 -5.97 2.12 -11.43
N SER A 164 -5.26 2.35 -12.53
CA SER A 164 -3.81 2.21 -12.64
C SER A 164 -3.18 3.59 -12.75
N ASN A 165 -2.21 3.95 -11.88
CA ASN A 165 -1.56 5.27 -11.89
C ASN A 165 -0.06 5.17 -12.22
N MET A 166 0.27 5.14 -13.50
CA MET A 166 1.63 4.86 -13.97
C MET A 166 2.41 6.14 -14.27
N PRO A 167 3.67 6.26 -13.84
CA PRO A 167 4.60 7.19 -14.46
C PRO A 167 4.64 6.99 -15.97
N SER A 168 4.61 8.09 -16.73
CA SER A 168 4.57 8.06 -18.18
C SER A 168 5.51 9.11 -18.79
N ARG A 169 5.76 8.98 -20.09
CA ARG A 169 6.59 9.91 -20.84
C ARG A 169 6.02 10.14 -22.23
N GLU A 170 5.39 11.30 -22.40
CA GLU A 170 4.87 11.78 -23.67
C GLU A 170 5.84 12.77 -24.30
N ASP A 171 6.31 12.49 -25.52
CA ASP A 171 7.30 13.30 -26.23
C ASP A 171 8.58 13.65 -25.44
N LYS A 172 8.64 14.87 -24.88
CA LYS A 172 9.74 15.40 -24.04
C LYS A 172 9.33 15.55 -22.58
N ASP A 173 8.05 15.45 -22.27
CA ASP A 173 7.50 15.77 -20.97
C ASP A 173 7.45 14.52 -20.09
N TYR A 174 7.77 14.72 -18.82
CA TYR A 174 7.63 13.70 -17.79
C TYR A 174 6.25 13.84 -17.17
N THR A 175 5.43 12.81 -17.23
CA THR A 175 4.04 12.88 -16.78
C THR A 175 3.64 11.58 -16.09
N PHE A 176 2.34 11.40 -15.88
CA PHE A 176 1.74 10.14 -15.46
C PHE A 176 0.56 9.82 -16.38
N GLN A 177 0.16 8.56 -16.39
CA GLN A 177 -1.02 8.06 -17.07
C GLN A 177 -1.89 7.37 -16.03
N LEU A 178 -3.11 7.87 -15.89
CA LEU A 178 -4.15 7.22 -15.11
C LEU A 178 -5.04 6.42 -16.06
N ASP A 179 -5.17 5.12 -15.85
CA ASP A 179 -6.06 4.25 -16.61
C ASP A 179 -7.18 3.74 -15.69
N TYR A 180 -8.42 3.77 -16.18
CA TYR A 180 -9.54 3.06 -15.55
C TYR A 180 -9.91 1.82 -16.34
N PHE A 181 -10.11 0.71 -15.64
CA PHE A 181 -10.58 -0.56 -16.19
C PHE A 181 -11.88 -0.95 -15.50
N SER A 182 -13.00 -0.84 -16.20
CA SER A 182 -14.29 -1.31 -15.69
C SER A 182 -14.32 -2.83 -15.65
N THR A 183 -14.95 -3.38 -14.62
CA THR A 183 -15.26 -4.81 -14.54
C THR A 183 -16.74 -5.12 -14.79
N GLU A 184 -17.60 -4.11 -14.78
CA GLU A 184 -19.03 -4.26 -15.12
C GLU A 184 -19.22 -4.42 -16.63
N LYS A 185 -18.46 -3.65 -17.42
CA LYS A 185 -18.50 -3.68 -18.90
C LYS A 185 -17.07 -3.62 -19.42
N ARG A 186 -16.84 -4.11 -20.64
CA ARG A 186 -15.54 -3.97 -21.32
C ARG A 186 -15.31 -2.52 -21.75
N LYS A 187 -14.96 -1.66 -20.79
CA LYS A 187 -14.78 -0.22 -20.95
C LYS A 187 -13.52 0.21 -20.23
N GLN A 188 -12.75 1.07 -20.88
CA GLN A 188 -11.56 1.70 -20.32
C GLN A 188 -11.45 3.14 -20.81
N TRP A 189 -10.74 3.96 -20.04
CA TRP A 189 -10.29 5.28 -20.46
C TRP A 189 -8.93 5.58 -19.84
N SER A 190 -8.22 6.55 -20.44
CA SER A 190 -6.92 7.00 -19.98
C SER A 190 -6.92 8.52 -19.83
N TYR A 191 -6.24 9.02 -18.80
CA TYR A 191 -5.98 10.43 -18.58
C TYR A 191 -4.46 10.66 -18.52
N ILE A 192 -3.96 11.56 -19.38
CA ILE A 192 -2.54 11.90 -19.48
C ILE A 192 -2.44 13.43 -19.58
N PRO A 193 -2.01 14.13 -18.52
CA PRO A 193 -1.85 15.57 -18.60
C PRO A 193 -0.59 15.93 -19.39
N THR A 194 -0.75 16.80 -20.38
CA THR A 194 0.35 17.31 -21.23
C THR A 194 0.30 18.82 -21.46
N VAL A 195 -0.79 19.49 -21.09
CA VAL A 195 -1.00 20.92 -21.36
C VAL A 195 -0.75 21.75 -20.10
N GLY A 196 -0.02 22.85 -20.25
CA GLY A 196 0.17 23.85 -19.19
C GLY A 196 1.36 23.62 -18.25
N ALA A 197 2.17 22.58 -18.46
CA ALA A 197 3.41 22.32 -17.72
C ALA A 197 4.40 21.50 -18.56
N LYS A 198 5.66 21.40 -18.13
CA LYS A 198 6.69 20.53 -18.76
C LYS A 198 6.93 19.23 -18.02
N ARG A 199 6.49 19.18 -16.76
CA ARG A 199 6.47 17.97 -15.95
C ARG A 199 5.21 17.95 -15.10
N PHE A 200 4.62 16.78 -14.99
CA PHE A 200 3.48 16.48 -14.13
C PHE A 200 3.83 15.32 -13.20
N ILE A 201 3.41 15.44 -11.94
CA ILE A 201 3.38 14.32 -11.00
C ILE A 201 1.94 14.22 -10.54
N GLY A 202 1.37 13.01 -10.58
CA GLY A 202 0.00 12.77 -10.18
C GLY A 202 -0.12 11.61 -9.21
N ASP A 203 -0.92 11.80 -8.17
CA ASP A 203 -1.34 10.73 -7.26
C ASP A 203 -2.83 10.52 -7.32
N TYR A 204 -3.22 9.26 -7.37
CA TYR A 204 -4.56 8.84 -7.03
C TYR A 204 -4.79 8.99 -5.53
N LEU A 205 -5.77 9.81 -5.15
CA LEU A 205 -6.15 10.03 -3.75
C LEU A 205 -7.25 9.07 -3.33
N GLY A 206 -8.24 8.84 -4.21
CA GLY A 206 -9.40 8.01 -3.92
C GLY A 206 -10.52 8.23 -4.93
N THR A 207 -11.61 7.47 -4.75
CA THR A 207 -12.84 7.60 -5.54
C THR A 207 -14.01 7.82 -4.60
N PHE A 208 -14.87 8.78 -4.91
CA PHE A 208 -16.09 9.05 -4.15
C PHE A 208 -17.21 9.47 -5.09
N ASN A 209 -18.40 8.87 -4.94
CA ASN A 209 -19.61 9.19 -5.69
C ASN A 209 -19.41 9.34 -7.22
N GLY A 210 -18.61 8.43 -7.80
CA GLY A 210 -18.35 8.40 -9.24
C GLY A 210 -17.30 9.41 -9.72
N VAL A 211 -16.57 10.05 -8.81
CA VAL A 211 -15.45 10.94 -9.13
C VAL A 211 -14.14 10.34 -8.65
N VAL A 212 -13.15 10.31 -9.53
CA VAL A 212 -11.76 9.97 -9.23
C VAL A 212 -11.03 11.25 -8.85
N TYR A 213 -10.45 11.29 -7.64
CA TYR A 213 -9.72 12.44 -7.12
C TYR A 213 -8.21 12.22 -7.25
N LEU A 214 -7.53 13.22 -7.80
CA LEU A 214 -6.09 13.23 -7.98
C LEU A 214 -5.46 14.47 -7.35
N GLU A 215 -4.29 14.29 -6.74
CA GLU A 215 -3.33 15.37 -6.56
C GLU A 215 -2.50 15.48 -7.83
N VAL A 216 -2.35 16.70 -8.36
CA VAL A 216 -1.53 16.96 -9.54
C VAL A 216 -0.58 18.13 -9.28
N LEU A 217 0.71 17.85 -9.28
CA LEU A 217 1.77 18.84 -9.31
C LEU A 217 2.14 19.20 -10.75
N LYS A 218 2.09 20.50 -11.06
CA LYS A 218 2.49 21.05 -12.36
C LYS A 218 3.81 21.82 -12.21
N PHE A 219 4.80 21.45 -13.02
CA PHE A 219 6.11 22.08 -13.04
C PHE A 219 6.35 22.84 -14.34
N THR A 220 6.78 24.09 -14.23
CA THR A 220 7.07 24.95 -15.39
C THR A 220 8.35 24.54 -16.14
N GLY A 221 9.20 23.74 -15.51
CA GLY A 221 10.42 23.17 -16.09
C GLY A 221 11.02 22.01 -15.30
N MET A 222 12.02 21.33 -15.86
CA MET A 222 12.66 20.15 -15.24
C MET A 222 13.39 20.46 -13.94
N MET A 223 13.93 21.67 -13.81
CA MET A 223 14.63 22.17 -12.63
C MET A 223 13.72 22.99 -11.70
N ASP A 224 12.43 23.06 -12.01
CA ASP A 224 11.46 23.74 -11.15
C ASP A 224 11.34 22.98 -9.82
N GLN A 225 11.50 23.74 -8.74
CA GLN A 225 11.45 23.26 -7.36
C GLN A 225 10.28 23.90 -6.60
N LYS A 226 9.32 24.53 -7.28
CA LYS A 226 8.13 25.12 -6.67
C LYS A 226 6.93 24.86 -7.58
N PRO A 227 6.47 23.61 -7.69
CA PRO A 227 5.30 23.31 -8.50
C PRO A 227 4.04 23.95 -7.91
N ASP A 228 3.10 24.16 -8.81
CA ASP A 228 1.72 24.45 -8.47
C ASP A 228 0.99 23.12 -8.18
N SER A 229 0.24 23.06 -7.08
CA SER A 229 -0.55 21.89 -6.69
C SER A 229 -2.03 22.10 -6.93
N TYR A 230 -2.67 21.06 -7.50
CA TYR A 230 -4.07 21.06 -7.88
C TYR A 230 -4.76 19.78 -7.41
N LEU A 231 -6.02 19.94 -6.98
CA LEU A 231 -6.98 18.86 -6.85
C LEU A 231 -7.73 18.73 -8.19
N VAL A 232 -7.61 17.57 -8.82
CA VAL A 232 -8.26 17.26 -10.09
C VAL A 232 -9.32 16.19 -9.85
N GLY A 233 -10.51 16.40 -10.41
CA GLY A 233 -11.59 15.43 -10.41
C GLY A 233 -11.86 14.92 -11.82
N LEU A 234 -11.89 13.60 -11.99
CA LEU A 234 -12.27 12.94 -13.24
C LEU A 234 -13.59 12.17 -13.03
N ASP A 235 -14.48 12.23 -14.01
CA ASP A 235 -15.65 11.37 -14.04
C ASP A 235 -15.20 9.91 -14.19
N LEU A 236 -15.57 9.05 -13.24
CA LEU A 236 -15.13 7.65 -13.21
C LEU A 236 -15.58 6.86 -14.45
N GLU A 237 -16.71 7.22 -15.03
CA GLU A 237 -17.23 6.50 -16.19
C GLU A 237 -16.50 6.90 -17.48
N THR A 238 -16.20 8.17 -17.67
CA THR A 238 -15.76 8.72 -18.96
C THR A 238 -14.30 9.18 -18.98
N GLY A 239 -13.67 9.36 -17.81
CA GLY A 239 -12.34 9.96 -17.68
C GLY A 239 -12.32 11.46 -17.95
N LYS A 240 -13.48 12.08 -18.21
CA LYS A 240 -13.57 13.51 -18.48
C LYS A 240 -13.25 14.28 -17.21
N GLN A 241 -12.35 15.26 -17.32
CA GLN A 241 -12.08 16.20 -16.24
C GLN A 241 -13.34 17.00 -15.89
N LEU A 242 -13.77 16.88 -14.63
CA LEU A 242 -14.92 17.57 -14.05
C LEU A 242 -14.49 18.92 -13.47
N PHE A 243 -13.36 18.95 -12.78
CA PHE A 243 -12.81 20.15 -12.17
C PHE A 243 -11.29 20.05 -12.02
N GLU A 244 -10.67 21.22 -11.88
CA GLU A 244 -9.30 21.40 -11.43
C GLU A 244 -9.30 22.62 -10.50
N LYS A 245 -8.87 22.43 -9.25
CA LYS A 245 -8.89 23.46 -8.21
C LYS A 245 -7.51 23.57 -7.60
N SER A 246 -6.94 24.78 -7.54
CA SER A 246 -5.66 24.98 -6.86
C SER A 246 -5.81 24.68 -5.37
N THR A 247 -4.88 23.93 -4.79
CA THR A 247 -4.84 23.64 -3.35
C THR A 247 -4.01 24.68 -2.58
N GLU A 248 -3.61 25.75 -3.25
CA GLU A 248 -2.77 26.83 -2.69
C GLU A 248 -3.59 28.06 -2.30
N GLN A 249 -4.89 28.05 -2.58
CA GLN A 249 -5.79 29.16 -2.30
C GLN A 249 -6.31 29.07 -0.86
N GLY A 250 -6.44 30.23 -0.20
CA GLY A 250 -7.00 30.34 1.15
C GLY A 250 -5.96 30.59 2.23
N LYS A 251 -6.24 30.08 3.44
CA LYS A 251 -5.43 30.36 4.64
C LYS A 251 -4.08 29.63 4.64
N PHE A 252 -4.03 28.47 4.00
CA PHE A 252 -2.84 27.61 3.95
C PHE A 252 -2.69 27.02 2.56
N LYS A 253 -1.45 26.70 2.19
CA LYS A 253 -1.18 25.83 1.05
C LYS A 253 -1.32 24.39 1.51
N PHE A 254 -2.16 23.61 0.85
CA PHE A 254 -2.44 22.22 1.22
C PHE A 254 -1.87 21.27 0.17
N TYR A 255 -1.27 20.18 0.64
CA TYR A 255 -0.72 19.13 -0.21
C TYR A 255 -1.45 17.82 0.10
N PRO A 256 -2.50 17.49 -0.69
CA PRO A 256 -3.24 16.24 -0.55
C PRO A 256 -2.33 15.02 -0.63
N ALA A 257 -2.55 14.04 0.25
CA ALA A 257 -1.79 12.79 0.25
C ALA A 257 -2.67 11.57 -0.02
N SER A 258 -3.91 11.59 0.47
CA SER A 258 -4.88 10.51 0.27
C SER A 258 -6.31 10.99 0.56
N MET A 259 -7.28 10.15 0.27
CA MET A 259 -8.70 10.32 0.61
C MET A 259 -9.21 9.09 1.37
N SER A 260 -10.05 9.34 2.38
CA SER A 260 -10.86 8.30 3.03
C SER A 260 -12.32 8.71 3.01
N VAL A 261 -13.20 7.75 2.76
CA VAL A 261 -14.63 7.88 3.04
C VAL A 261 -14.85 7.34 4.44
N VAL A 262 -15.27 8.20 5.37
CA VAL A 262 -15.53 7.80 6.76
C VAL A 262 -16.99 7.36 6.92
N ASN A 263 -17.36 6.78 8.05
CA ASN A 263 -18.65 6.10 8.25
C ASN A 263 -19.86 7.05 8.15
N ASP A 264 -19.66 8.37 8.24
CA ASP A 264 -20.72 9.37 8.00
C ASP A 264 -21.04 9.59 6.50
N GLY A 265 -20.38 8.84 5.61
CA GLY A 265 -20.58 8.89 4.16
C GLY A 265 -19.90 10.07 3.47
N LYS A 266 -19.04 10.82 4.17
CA LYS A 266 -18.30 11.96 3.60
C LYS A 266 -16.89 11.56 3.21
N ALA A 267 -16.41 12.17 2.13
CA ALA A 267 -15.04 12.04 1.67
C ALA A 267 -14.16 13.12 2.30
N TYR A 268 -13.14 12.68 3.03
CA TYR A 268 -12.11 13.55 3.57
C TYR A 268 -10.80 13.32 2.82
N ILE A 269 -10.30 14.38 2.19
CA ILE A 269 -8.94 14.45 1.70
C ILE A 269 -8.06 14.91 2.86
N PHE A 270 -6.95 14.22 3.08
CA PHE A 270 -6.00 14.58 4.12
C PHE A 270 -4.57 14.64 3.58
N GLY A 271 -3.76 15.47 4.23
CA GLY A 271 -2.41 15.77 3.78
C GLY A 271 -1.75 16.83 4.65
N GLU A 272 -0.52 17.20 4.29
CA GLU A 272 0.22 18.22 5.03
C GLU A 272 -0.18 19.62 4.54
N TYR A 273 -0.16 20.60 5.45
CA TYR A 273 -0.36 22.01 5.07
C TYR A 273 0.84 22.89 5.44
N PHE A 274 0.97 24.00 4.73
CA PHE A 274 2.10 24.92 4.77
C PHE A 274 1.59 26.35 4.85
N ASN A 275 2.50 27.28 5.15
CA ASN A 275 2.23 28.71 4.96
C ASN A 275 1.76 28.99 3.52
N PRO A 276 0.91 30.00 3.27
CA PRO A 276 0.39 30.33 1.93
C PRO A 276 1.47 30.45 0.85
N ASN A 277 2.63 31.04 1.21
CA ASN A 277 3.75 31.24 0.29
C ASN A 277 4.80 30.12 0.36
N GLY A 278 4.53 29.05 1.09
CA GLY A 278 5.45 27.96 1.36
C GLY A 278 5.81 27.17 0.10
N ASN A 279 7.05 26.72 0.04
CA ASN A 279 7.53 25.80 -0.97
C ASN A 279 7.50 24.36 -0.46
N ILE A 280 6.57 23.53 -0.93
CA ILE A 280 6.41 22.13 -0.51
C ILE A 280 7.65 21.23 -0.75
N PHE A 281 8.57 21.66 -1.62
CA PHE A 281 9.84 20.98 -1.89
C PHE A 281 10.97 21.35 -0.93
N LYS A 282 10.83 22.41 -0.13
CA LYS A 282 11.91 22.90 0.75
C LYS A 282 11.44 23.14 2.17
N ASP A 283 10.27 23.75 2.30
CA ASP A 283 9.72 24.18 3.56
C ASP A 283 9.17 22.99 4.35
N LYS A 284 9.02 23.22 5.65
CA LYS A 284 8.41 22.24 6.56
C LYS A 284 6.94 22.54 6.67
N SER A 285 6.13 21.49 6.73
CA SER A 285 4.70 21.63 7.00
C SER A 285 4.47 22.13 8.41
N LEU A 286 3.29 22.70 8.61
CA LEU A 286 2.80 23.22 9.88
C LEU A 286 1.94 22.19 10.63
N GLY A 287 1.45 21.16 9.94
CA GLY A 287 0.57 20.13 10.50
C GLY A 287 -0.16 19.35 9.42
N PHE A 288 -1.26 18.68 9.80
CA PHE A 288 -2.20 18.06 8.87
C PHE A 288 -3.45 18.89 8.66
N GLY A 289 -3.91 18.91 7.41
CA GLY A 289 -5.21 19.40 7.01
C GLY A 289 -6.14 18.24 6.65
N PHE A 290 -7.43 18.43 6.92
CA PHE A 290 -8.52 17.53 6.58
C PHE A 290 -9.59 18.36 5.86
N TRP A 291 -9.84 18.05 4.58
CA TRP A 291 -10.81 18.71 3.73
C TRP A 291 -11.96 17.77 3.42
N ASN A 292 -13.16 18.12 3.87
CA ASN A 292 -14.39 17.48 3.41
C ASN A 292 -14.73 18.02 2.02
N VAL A 293 -14.77 17.16 1.02
CA VAL A 293 -15.00 17.56 -0.38
C VAL A 293 -16.22 16.89 -0.97
N ASN A 294 -16.90 17.58 -1.88
CA ASN A 294 -17.98 17.01 -2.68
C ASN A 294 -17.52 16.65 -4.10
N GLU A 295 -18.44 16.12 -4.90
CA GLU A 295 -18.23 15.64 -6.28
C GLU A 295 -17.86 16.75 -7.27
N LYS A 296 -18.00 18.03 -6.87
CA LYS A 296 -17.61 19.20 -7.66
C LYS A 296 -16.23 19.75 -7.26
N GLY A 297 -15.57 19.12 -6.30
CA GLY A 297 -14.31 19.58 -5.74
C GLY A 297 -14.45 20.82 -4.85
N GLU A 298 -15.66 21.09 -4.35
CA GLU A 298 -15.90 22.17 -3.39
C GLU A 298 -15.53 21.67 -1.98
N VAL A 299 -14.72 22.47 -1.26
CA VAL A 299 -14.37 22.20 0.13
C VAL A 299 -15.52 22.66 1.01
N LEU A 300 -16.24 21.70 1.60
CA LEU A 300 -17.40 21.96 2.47
C LEU A 300 -16.98 22.34 3.89
N SER A 301 -15.86 21.79 4.36
CA SER A 301 -15.26 22.11 5.65
C SER A 301 -13.77 21.76 5.66
N GLU A 302 -13.00 22.52 6.44
CA GLU A 302 -11.57 22.31 6.66
C GLU A 302 -11.23 22.24 8.15
N LYS A 303 -10.35 21.32 8.53
CA LYS A 303 -9.73 21.26 9.86
C LYS A 303 -8.22 21.16 9.70
N TYR A 304 -7.50 21.99 10.44
CA TYR A 304 -6.04 21.94 10.52
C TYR A 304 -5.63 21.65 11.95
N ASN A 305 -4.74 20.69 12.12
CA ASN A 305 -4.10 20.38 13.41
C ASN A 305 -2.62 20.66 13.27
N SER A 306 -2.12 21.66 14.01
CA SER A 306 -0.71 22.05 13.91
C SER A 306 0.19 21.09 14.68
N TRP A 307 1.45 21.02 14.25
CA TRP A 307 2.47 20.24 14.93
C TRP A 307 2.69 20.71 16.36
N ASP A 308 2.89 22.00 16.56
CA ASP A 308 3.25 22.58 17.86
C ASP A 308 2.09 22.72 18.84
N LEU A 309 0.92 23.16 18.39
CA LEU A 309 -0.20 23.51 19.27
C LEU A 309 -1.17 22.34 19.48
N ASP A 310 -1.40 21.51 18.47
CA ASP A 310 -2.37 20.42 18.55
C ASP A 310 -1.68 19.09 18.81
N MET A 311 -0.74 18.69 17.95
CA MET A 311 0.02 17.45 18.12
C MET A 311 1.00 17.53 19.30
N GLY A 312 1.58 18.71 19.56
CA GLY A 312 2.53 18.97 20.66
C GLY A 312 1.97 18.75 22.06
N LYS A 313 0.65 18.69 22.21
CA LYS A 313 -0.02 18.31 23.47
C LYS A 313 0.08 16.82 23.77
N HIS A 314 0.33 16.01 22.75
CA HIS A 314 0.29 14.54 22.83
C HIS A 314 1.60 13.88 22.38
N LEU A 315 2.48 14.61 21.69
CA LEU A 315 3.75 14.15 21.15
C LEU A 315 4.86 15.16 21.42
N SER A 316 6.08 14.67 21.62
CA SER A 316 7.31 15.50 21.62
C SER A 316 7.67 15.89 20.20
N VAL A 317 6.85 16.75 19.58
CA VAL A 317 6.99 17.19 18.19
C VAL A 317 7.41 18.65 18.12
N SER A 318 8.40 18.92 17.27
CA SER A 318 8.81 20.28 16.95
C SER A 318 7.79 20.97 16.05
N SER A 319 7.79 22.31 16.03
CA SER A 319 6.98 23.12 15.09
C SER A 319 7.27 22.85 13.60
N LYS A 320 8.29 22.06 13.29
CA LYS A 320 8.68 21.64 11.94
C LYS A 320 8.23 20.21 11.60
N GLY A 321 7.39 19.59 12.44
CA GLY A 321 6.83 18.25 12.23
C GLY A 321 7.77 17.09 12.52
N LYS A 322 8.96 17.34 13.08
CA LYS A 322 9.84 16.28 13.54
C LYS A 322 9.50 15.91 14.98
N ILE A 323 9.13 14.66 15.20
CA ILE A 323 8.89 14.00 16.49
C ILE A 323 10.22 13.40 16.98
N ASP A 324 10.52 13.55 18.27
CA ASP A 324 11.75 13.05 18.89
C ASP A 324 11.87 11.52 18.76
N ASP A 325 13.06 11.06 18.37
CA ASP A 325 13.46 9.67 18.05
C ASP A 325 12.67 8.95 16.92
N PHE A 326 11.43 9.34 16.70
CA PHE A 326 10.53 8.89 15.64
C PHE A 326 10.88 9.50 14.26
N GLY A 327 11.21 10.80 14.21
CA GLY A 327 11.46 11.50 12.94
C GLY A 327 10.19 12.17 12.39
N PHE A 328 9.95 12.06 11.09
CA PHE A 328 8.75 12.59 10.44
C PHE A 328 7.74 11.48 10.23
N MET A 329 6.45 11.81 10.15
CA MET A 329 5.39 10.83 10.01
C MET A 329 4.92 10.71 8.57
N PHE A 330 4.78 9.48 8.10
CA PHE A 330 4.02 9.16 6.89
C PHE A 330 2.69 8.55 7.32
N LEU A 331 1.58 9.08 6.84
CA LEU A 331 0.25 8.52 7.11
C LEU A 331 -0.09 7.44 6.08
N HIS A 332 -0.34 6.23 6.56
CA HIS A 332 -0.67 5.07 5.74
C HIS A 332 -2.16 4.89 5.52
N ASN A 333 -2.95 5.08 6.58
CA ASN A 333 -4.38 4.80 6.55
C ASN A 333 -5.13 5.60 7.62
N MET A 334 -6.45 5.72 7.47
CA MET A 334 -7.34 6.34 8.43
C MET A 334 -8.64 5.56 8.50
N VAL A 335 -9.06 5.18 9.71
CA VAL A 335 -10.30 4.42 9.97
C VAL A 335 -11.17 5.15 10.97
N GLN A 336 -12.49 4.96 10.88
CA GLN A 336 -13.44 5.50 11.86
C GLN A 336 -14.15 4.34 12.55
N THR A 337 -14.20 4.38 13.88
CA THR A 337 -14.95 3.41 14.69
C THR A 337 -16.41 3.83 14.85
N ALA A 338 -17.27 2.89 15.27
CA ALA A 338 -18.71 3.09 15.38
C ALA A 338 -19.11 4.21 16.36
N ASP A 339 -18.26 4.51 17.34
CA ASP A 339 -18.42 5.62 18.29
C ASP A 339 -18.07 7.01 17.67
N GLY A 340 -17.60 7.02 16.42
CA GLY A 340 -17.21 8.22 15.70
C GLY A 340 -15.74 8.64 15.88
N SER A 341 -14.97 7.93 16.71
CA SER A 341 -13.53 8.17 16.86
C SER A 341 -12.80 7.85 15.55
N ILE A 342 -11.84 8.69 15.19
CA ILE A 342 -11.07 8.57 13.94
C ILE A 342 -9.63 8.25 14.31
N PHE A 343 -9.06 7.21 13.71
CA PHE A 343 -7.68 6.78 13.96
C PHE A 343 -6.87 6.95 12.68
N ALA A 344 -5.83 7.79 12.74
CA ALA A 344 -4.81 7.84 11.70
C ALA A 344 -3.66 6.89 12.09
N ILE A 345 -3.26 6.07 11.12
CA ILE A 345 -2.18 5.09 11.23
C ILE A 345 -0.98 5.65 10.47
N GLY A 346 0.13 5.85 11.17
CA GLY A 346 1.35 6.36 10.57
C GLY A 346 2.59 5.54 10.91
N GLU A 347 3.66 5.84 10.20
CA GLU A 347 4.99 5.26 10.42
C GLU A 347 6.06 6.33 10.28
N GLY A 348 7.08 6.24 11.14
CA GLY A 348 8.14 7.22 11.22
C GLY A 348 9.22 7.01 10.16
N TYR A 349 9.82 8.11 9.72
CA TYR A 349 10.99 8.09 8.84
C TYR A 349 11.90 9.29 9.06
N GLN A 350 13.20 9.11 8.83
CA GLN A 350 14.19 10.18 8.95
C GLN A 350 15.40 9.97 8.04
N LYS A 351 16.00 11.09 7.60
CA LYS A 351 17.29 11.10 6.90
C LYS A 351 18.42 10.83 7.90
N THR A 352 19.33 9.93 7.55
CA THR A 352 20.55 9.62 8.33
C THR A 352 21.76 9.52 7.40
N ALA A 353 22.97 9.66 7.92
CA ALA A 353 24.19 9.56 7.10
C ALA A 353 24.36 8.15 6.49
N SER A 354 24.71 8.09 5.20
CA SER A 354 25.06 6.86 4.51
C SER A 354 26.58 6.67 4.48
N ALA A 355 27.09 5.71 5.24
CA ALA A 355 28.51 5.34 5.18
C ALA A 355 28.91 4.83 3.78
N LEU A 356 28.01 4.09 3.12
CA LEU A 356 28.23 3.62 1.75
C LEU A 356 28.25 4.80 0.77
N GLY A 357 27.28 5.71 0.86
CA GLY A 357 27.22 6.93 0.05
C GLY A 357 28.45 7.82 0.23
N ILE A 358 28.92 8.00 1.47
CA ILE A 358 30.13 8.77 1.78
C ILE A 358 31.38 8.08 1.19
N ALA A 359 31.57 6.79 1.46
CA ALA A 359 32.74 6.05 0.96
C ALA A 359 32.79 6.03 -0.57
N THR A 360 31.65 5.79 -1.23
CA THR A 360 31.56 5.79 -2.69
C THR A 360 31.78 7.18 -3.28
N THR A 361 31.29 8.25 -2.66
CA THR A 361 31.57 9.64 -3.10
C THR A 361 33.06 9.95 -3.04
N LEU A 362 33.74 9.54 -1.96
CA LEU A 362 35.19 9.72 -1.79
C LEU A 362 35.99 8.92 -2.82
N LEU A 363 35.61 7.67 -3.09
CA LEU A 363 36.31 6.78 -4.03
C LEU A 363 36.06 7.12 -5.51
N SER A 364 34.85 7.59 -5.84
CA SER A 364 34.44 7.90 -7.23
C SER A 364 34.77 9.33 -7.68
N ARG A 365 35.43 10.13 -6.83
CA ARG A 365 35.72 11.56 -7.09
C ARG A 365 34.49 12.36 -7.54
N GLY A 366 33.32 12.05 -6.96
CA GLY A 366 32.05 12.72 -7.26
C GLY A 366 31.17 12.07 -8.33
N GLY A 367 31.60 10.97 -8.97
CA GLY A 367 30.80 10.20 -9.93
C GLY A 367 29.88 9.17 -9.27
N ASN A 368 29.07 9.59 -8.29
CA ASN A 368 28.32 8.66 -7.43
C ASN A 368 26.86 8.44 -7.86
N ASN A 369 26.39 7.18 -7.80
CA ASN A 369 24.99 6.80 -8.01
C ASN A 369 24.17 6.74 -6.71
N PHE A 370 24.82 6.74 -5.54
CA PHE A 370 24.16 6.71 -4.23
C PHE A 370 24.21 8.08 -3.54
N SER A 371 23.17 8.41 -2.77
CA SER A 371 23.14 9.60 -1.92
C SER A 371 24.08 9.44 -0.72
N VAL A 372 24.67 10.55 -0.25
CA VAL A 372 25.38 10.59 1.04
C VAL A 372 24.43 10.44 2.24
N LEU A 373 23.11 10.50 2.00
CA LEU A 373 22.07 10.22 2.97
C LEU A 373 21.35 8.92 2.64
N LYS A 374 20.84 8.28 3.69
CA LYS A 374 19.91 7.15 3.58
C LYS A 374 18.68 7.40 4.43
N MET A 375 17.61 6.70 4.12
CA MET A 375 16.40 6.74 4.94
C MET A 375 16.45 5.69 6.02
N LYS A 376 15.97 6.07 7.20
CA LYS A 376 15.70 5.19 8.33
C LYS A 376 14.19 5.23 8.54
N VAL A 377 13.51 4.10 8.36
CA VAL A 377 12.12 3.88 8.76
C VAL A 377 12.13 3.45 10.22
N THR A 378 11.30 4.05 11.07
CA THR A 378 11.34 3.97 12.55
C THR A 378 10.06 3.35 13.08
N ASP A 379 9.35 3.99 14.01
CA ASP A 379 8.28 3.39 14.82
C ASP A 379 6.91 3.52 14.15
N MET A 380 5.93 2.76 14.62
CA MET A 380 4.52 2.94 14.25
C MET A 380 3.88 3.98 15.18
N ILE A 381 2.83 4.65 14.70
CA ILE A 381 2.05 5.59 15.52
C ILE A 381 0.57 5.49 15.21
N LEU A 382 -0.25 5.56 16.26
CA LEU A 382 -1.68 5.78 16.17
C LEU A 382 -2.02 7.16 16.73
N ILE A 383 -2.77 7.94 15.96
CA ILE A 383 -3.33 9.22 16.40
C ILE A 383 -4.85 9.08 16.42
N CYS A 384 -5.45 9.32 17.58
CA CYS A 384 -6.89 9.33 17.76
C CYS A 384 -7.40 10.77 17.67
N PHE A 385 -8.46 10.96 16.89
CA PHE A 385 -9.22 12.19 16.79
C PHE A 385 -10.68 11.94 17.16
N ASP A 386 -11.38 13.00 17.59
CA ASP A 386 -12.85 12.96 17.56
C ASP A 386 -13.40 13.14 16.14
N LYS A 387 -14.74 13.05 16.02
CA LYS A 387 -15.51 13.25 14.79
C LYS A 387 -15.25 14.59 14.09
N ASP A 388 -14.74 15.59 14.82
CA ASP A 388 -14.45 16.94 14.31
C ASP A 388 -12.93 17.11 14.04
N PHE A 389 -12.19 16.00 14.01
CA PHE A 389 -10.76 15.92 13.79
C PHE A 389 -9.93 16.69 14.84
N ASN A 390 -10.41 16.84 16.08
CA ASN A 390 -9.56 17.33 17.16
C ASN A 390 -8.73 16.18 17.73
N VAL A 391 -7.43 16.40 17.92
CA VAL A 391 -6.51 15.40 18.49
C VAL A 391 -6.95 15.05 19.91
N LYS A 392 -7.14 13.75 20.18
CA LYS A 392 -7.47 13.21 21.51
C LYS A 392 -6.28 12.55 22.18
N SER A 393 -5.52 11.79 21.41
CA SER A 393 -4.32 11.10 21.88
C SER A 393 -3.43 10.71 20.72
N ALA A 394 -2.17 10.44 21.04
CA ALA A 394 -1.23 9.82 20.12
C ALA A 394 -0.40 8.79 20.90
N GLN A 395 -0.14 7.64 20.28
CA GLN A 395 0.63 6.57 20.89
C GLN A 395 1.64 6.03 19.87
N ILE A 396 2.92 6.04 20.24
CA ILE A 396 4.02 5.46 19.46
C ILE A 396 4.21 4.00 19.90
N PHE A 397 4.48 3.14 18.93
CA PHE A 397 4.75 1.71 19.12
C PHE A 397 6.11 1.40 18.52
N ASP A 398 7.06 1.10 19.40
CA ASP A 398 8.46 0.86 19.04
C ASP A 398 8.60 -0.31 18.05
N LYS A 399 9.45 -0.14 17.04
CA LYS A 399 9.92 -1.25 16.19
C LYS A 399 11.39 -1.11 15.81
N ASN A 400 11.97 -2.17 15.27
CA ASN A 400 13.34 -2.08 14.80
C ASN A 400 13.42 -1.21 13.54
N ALA A 401 14.40 -0.32 13.52
CA ALA A 401 14.56 0.56 12.38
C ALA A 401 15.13 -0.16 11.16
N ASN A 402 14.53 0.10 10.00
CA ASN A 402 14.99 -0.37 8.69
C ASN A 402 15.64 0.77 7.91
N LYS A 403 16.63 0.45 7.08
CA LYS A 403 17.46 1.43 6.37
C LYS A 403 17.39 1.20 4.88
N GLN A 404 17.13 2.26 4.13
CA GLN A 404 17.09 2.26 2.68
C GLN A 404 18.11 3.25 2.13
N GLU A 405 19.05 2.76 1.32
CA GLU A 405 19.93 3.63 0.55
C GLU A 405 19.14 4.37 -0.52
N LEU A 406 19.42 5.65 -0.71
CA LEU A 406 18.77 6.47 -1.73
C LEU A 406 19.68 6.66 -2.95
N PRO A 407 19.10 6.80 -4.15
CA PRO A 407 19.85 7.28 -5.31
C PRO A 407 20.38 8.70 -5.08
N SER A 408 21.49 9.04 -5.75
CA SER A 408 22.06 10.39 -5.75
C SER A 408 21.03 11.47 -6.14
N GLY A 409 21.10 12.64 -5.50
CA GLY A 409 20.18 13.77 -5.72
C GLY A 409 18.92 13.76 -4.84
N TYR A 410 18.55 12.62 -4.24
CA TYR A 410 17.40 12.52 -3.34
C TYR A 410 17.63 13.21 -1.98
N GLU A 411 18.88 13.55 -1.64
CA GLU A 411 19.22 14.36 -0.47
C GLU A 411 18.53 15.74 -0.48
N PHE A 412 18.25 16.29 -1.66
CA PHE A 412 17.66 17.62 -1.85
C PHE A 412 16.12 17.64 -1.89
N VAL A 413 15.47 16.47 -1.86
CA VAL A 413 14.01 16.36 -1.88
C VAL A 413 13.44 16.68 -0.48
N SER A 414 12.28 17.35 -0.40
CA SER A 414 11.62 17.62 0.88
C SER A 414 11.25 16.33 1.59
N THR A 415 11.10 16.45 2.91
CA THR A 415 10.67 15.34 3.75
C THR A 415 9.34 14.72 3.26
N PRO A 416 8.25 15.48 3.02
CA PRO A 416 6.96 14.88 2.67
C PRO A 416 7.00 14.14 1.33
N LEU A 417 7.69 14.71 0.34
CA LEU A 417 7.86 14.06 -0.96
C LEU A 417 8.74 12.81 -0.87
N ILE A 418 9.73 12.78 0.03
CA ILE A 418 10.48 11.56 0.31
C ILE A 418 9.60 10.49 0.94
N GLY A 419 8.69 10.84 1.86
CA GLY A 419 7.73 9.88 2.41
C GLY A 419 6.94 9.17 1.30
N LYS A 420 6.47 9.94 0.31
CA LYS A 420 5.80 9.41 -0.89
C LYS A 420 6.70 8.47 -1.71
N ILE A 421 7.94 8.87 -1.99
CA ILE A 421 8.92 8.02 -2.68
C ILE A 421 9.14 6.70 -1.92
N LEU A 422 9.25 6.75 -0.59
CA LEU A 422 9.45 5.56 0.23
C LEU A 422 8.23 4.62 0.19
N ARG A 423 7.00 5.16 0.18
CA ARG A 423 5.78 4.37 -0.05
C ARG A 423 5.83 3.67 -1.41
N ASP A 424 6.19 4.40 -2.47
CA ASP A 424 6.21 3.86 -3.83
C ASP A 424 7.31 2.79 -4.00
N PHE A 425 8.42 2.90 -3.26
CA PHE A 425 9.46 1.87 -3.16
C PHE A 425 9.09 0.70 -2.24
N GLY A 426 7.98 0.80 -1.49
CA GLY A 426 7.51 -0.25 -0.61
C GLY A 426 8.41 -0.51 0.61
N VAL A 427 9.12 0.52 1.11
CA VAL A 427 10.10 0.35 2.20
C VAL A 427 9.51 0.49 3.61
N PHE A 428 8.28 0.96 3.69
CA PHE A 428 7.54 1.02 4.94
C PHE A 428 7.10 -0.38 5.37
N ASP A 429 7.08 -0.61 6.68
CA ASP A 429 6.79 -1.92 7.24
C ASP A 429 5.27 -2.14 7.48
N TYR A 430 4.47 -1.07 7.44
CA TYR A 430 3.02 -1.16 7.42
C TYR A 430 2.53 -2.12 6.32
N SER A 431 1.70 -3.08 6.72
CA SER A 431 1.14 -4.08 5.81
C SER A 431 -0.31 -3.76 5.46
N TYR A 432 -1.20 -3.74 6.46
CA TYR A 432 -2.63 -3.43 6.28
C TYR A 432 -3.31 -3.07 7.60
N THR A 433 -4.52 -2.54 7.51
CA THR A 433 -5.45 -2.36 8.63
C THR A 433 -6.70 -3.17 8.34
N GLN A 434 -7.15 -3.97 9.31
CA GLN A 434 -8.39 -4.75 9.23
C GLN A 434 -9.37 -4.22 10.28
N MET A 435 -10.52 -3.72 9.83
CA MET A 435 -11.61 -3.28 10.71
C MET A 435 -12.63 -4.41 10.84
N ASN A 436 -13.26 -4.60 12.00
CA ASN A 436 -14.35 -5.57 12.10
C ASN A 436 -15.64 -5.03 11.43
N LYS A 437 -16.63 -5.91 11.27
CA LYS A 437 -17.85 -5.63 10.50
C LYS A 437 -18.76 -4.56 11.10
N ASP A 438 -18.80 -4.47 12.42
CA ASP A 438 -19.59 -3.50 13.19
C ASP A 438 -18.78 -2.23 13.50
N PHE A 439 -17.55 -2.10 12.98
CA PHE A 439 -16.67 -0.95 13.16
C PHE A 439 -16.32 -0.66 14.63
N SER A 440 -16.49 -1.62 15.54
CA SER A 440 -16.17 -1.47 16.96
C SER A 440 -14.69 -1.73 17.29
N SER A 441 -13.96 -2.40 16.38
CA SER A 441 -12.54 -2.70 16.55
C SER A 441 -11.77 -2.70 15.23
N PHE A 442 -10.46 -2.49 15.31
CA PHE A 442 -9.55 -2.66 14.18
C PHE A 442 -8.19 -3.18 14.64
N THR A 443 -7.46 -3.81 13.72
CA THR A 443 -6.09 -4.27 13.91
C THR A 443 -5.20 -3.69 12.82
N VAL A 444 -4.11 -3.05 13.22
CA VAL A 444 -3.03 -2.58 12.36
C VAL A 444 -1.92 -3.61 12.35
N CYS A 445 -1.57 -4.09 11.17
CA CYS A 445 -0.57 -5.13 11.00
C CYS A 445 0.66 -4.59 10.28
N PHE A 446 1.85 -4.94 10.77
CA PHE A 446 3.12 -4.53 10.20
C PHE A 446 4.21 -5.57 10.44
N SER A 447 5.20 -5.62 9.55
CA SER A 447 6.36 -6.49 9.71
C SER A 447 7.46 -5.81 10.53
N ASP A 448 8.33 -6.58 11.16
CA ASP A 448 9.56 -6.05 11.76
C ASP A 448 10.70 -7.06 11.65
N TYR A 449 11.95 -6.62 11.81
CA TYR A 449 13.11 -7.49 11.84
C TYR A 449 13.87 -7.34 13.16
N GLU A 450 13.64 -8.28 14.08
CA GLU A 450 14.31 -8.33 15.36
C GLU A 450 15.79 -8.72 15.20
N ARG A 451 16.66 -8.03 15.95
CA ARG A 451 18.12 -8.22 15.94
C ARG A 451 18.66 -8.59 17.33
N GLY A 452 17.84 -9.25 18.14
CA GLY A 452 18.17 -9.65 19.51
C GLY A 452 19.11 -10.85 19.58
N LYS A 453 19.61 -11.13 20.79
CA LYS A 453 20.40 -12.33 21.09
C LYS A 453 19.54 -13.59 21.04
N ASP A 454 18.34 -13.53 21.60
CA ASP A 454 17.43 -14.68 21.75
C ASP A 454 16.63 -14.97 20.48
N TYR A 455 16.40 -13.95 19.65
CA TYR A 455 15.77 -14.10 18.36
C TYR A 455 16.32 -13.07 17.37
N LYS A 456 16.64 -13.56 16.17
CA LYS A 456 17.06 -12.75 15.04
C LYS A 456 16.31 -13.23 13.80
N GLY A 457 15.37 -12.42 13.33
CA GLY A 457 14.52 -12.75 12.20
C GLY A 457 13.30 -11.85 12.10
N THR A 458 12.50 -12.09 11.06
CA THR A 458 11.26 -11.36 10.82
C THR A 458 10.22 -11.68 11.89
N THR A 459 9.46 -10.68 12.29
CA THR A 459 8.24 -10.80 13.08
C THR A 459 7.09 -10.13 12.35
N PHE A 460 5.87 -10.55 12.68
CA PHE A 460 4.66 -9.87 12.26
C PHE A 460 3.93 -9.40 13.50
N ASN A 461 3.61 -8.12 13.55
CA ASN A 461 3.14 -7.42 14.73
C ASN A 461 1.74 -6.87 14.46
N ALA A 462 0.94 -6.82 15.52
CA ALA A 462 -0.42 -6.32 15.50
C ALA A 462 -0.60 -5.27 16.59
N ILE A 463 -1.24 -4.15 16.26
CA ILE A 463 -1.78 -3.17 17.21
C ILE A 463 -3.29 -3.21 17.05
N THR A 464 -4.00 -3.67 18.08
CA THR A 464 -5.45 -3.85 18.05
C THR A 464 -6.12 -2.82 18.95
N TYR A 465 -7.09 -2.10 18.40
CA TYR A 465 -8.04 -1.31 19.19
C TYR A 465 -9.36 -2.07 19.31
N ALA A 466 -9.80 -2.35 20.53
CA ALA A 466 -11.09 -2.95 20.83
C ALA A 466 -11.57 -2.49 22.22
N ASP A 467 -12.88 -2.26 22.38
CA ASP A 467 -13.50 -1.86 23.65
C ASP A 467 -12.82 -0.66 24.33
N GLY A 468 -12.40 0.33 23.53
CA GLY A 468 -11.72 1.53 24.02
C GLY A 468 -10.26 1.31 24.46
N LYS A 469 -9.70 0.11 24.24
CA LYS A 469 -8.35 -0.27 24.66
C LYS A 469 -7.49 -0.62 23.47
N ILE A 470 -6.19 -0.32 23.60
CA ILE A 470 -5.18 -0.74 22.65
C ILE A 470 -4.37 -1.90 23.25
N THR A 471 -4.25 -2.99 22.51
CA THR A 471 -3.38 -4.11 22.80
C THR A 471 -2.38 -4.32 21.67
N THR A 472 -1.29 -5.01 21.96
CA THR A 472 -0.31 -5.42 20.96
C THR A 472 -0.06 -6.91 21.03
N ASP A 473 0.22 -7.50 19.88
CA ASP A 473 0.62 -8.89 19.76
C ASP A 473 1.71 -9.04 18.68
N LYS A 474 2.46 -10.14 18.74
CA LYS A 474 3.47 -10.46 17.75
C LYS A 474 3.67 -11.95 17.57
N ILE A 475 3.94 -12.34 16.33
CA ILE A 475 4.35 -13.69 15.96
C ILE A 475 5.73 -13.67 15.31
N LYS A 476 6.49 -14.75 15.52
CA LYS A 476 7.79 -14.96 14.86
C LYS A 476 7.55 -15.64 13.52
N THR A 477 8.00 -15.02 12.43
CA THR A 477 7.74 -15.50 11.06
C THR A 477 8.99 -16.00 10.34
N LYS A 478 10.13 -16.07 11.03
CA LYS A 478 11.35 -16.65 10.46
C LYS A 478 11.13 -18.13 10.16
N SER A 479 11.15 -18.46 8.87
CA SER A 479 11.12 -19.83 8.37
C SER A 479 12.40 -20.16 7.60
N GLN A 480 12.49 -21.40 7.08
CA GLN A 480 13.53 -21.80 6.12
C GLN A 480 13.15 -21.45 4.67
N ALA A 481 12.01 -20.78 4.46
CA ALA A 481 11.55 -20.38 3.15
C ALA A 481 12.52 -19.38 2.52
N SER A 482 12.56 -19.37 1.19
CA SER A 482 13.34 -18.39 0.42
C SER A 482 12.70 -17.01 0.50
N LYS A 483 11.37 -16.95 0.56
CA LYS A 483 10.57 -15.73 0.76
C LYS A 483 9.32 -16.09 1.57
N SER A 484 8.83 -15.13 2.34
CA SER A 484 7.61 -15.29 3.13
C SER A 484 6.83 -13.98 3.10
N VAL A 485 5.50 -14.07 3.09
CA VAL A 485 4.60 -12.93 3.29
C VAL A 485 3.51 -13.33 4.28
N VAL A 486 2.97 -12.35 5.00
CA VAL A 486 1.82 -12.54 5.87
C VAL A 486 0.62 -11.84 5.24
N LEU A 487 -0.42 -12.62 4.97
CA LEU A 487 -1.67 -12.17 4.39
C LEU A 487 -2.76 -12.07 5.47
N PRO A 488 -3.78 -11.22 5.27
CA PRO A 488 -4.93 -11.13 6.15
C PRO A 488 -5.63 -12.47 6.36
N GLY A 489 -5.97 -12.78 7.61
CA GLY A 489 -6.81 -13.90 7.98
C GLY A 489 -8.21 -13.47 8.40
N LYS A 490 -8.94 -14.41 9.00
CA LYS A 490 -10.11 -14.07 9.82
C LYS A 490 -9.64 -13.23 11.02
N GLN A 491 -10.56 -12.46 11.62
CA GLN A 491 -10.25 -11.67 12.82
C GLN A 491 -9.51 -12.53 13.86
N GLY A 492 -8.36 -12.04 14.35
CA GLY A 492 -7.50 -12.76 15.29
C GLY A 492 -6.62 -13.85 14.66
N GLN A 493 -6.53 -13.91 13.33
CA GLN A 493 -5.67 -14.85 12.59
C GLN A 493 -5.00 -14.16 11.41
N VAL A 494 -3.87 -14.71 10.99
CA VAL A 494 -3.16 -14.34 9.77
C VAL A 494 -2.81 -15.58 8.98
N LEU A 495 -2.66 -15.44 7.66
CA LEU A 495 -2.16 -16.50 6.80
C LEU A 495 -0.68 -16.24 6.51
N ILE A 496 0.19 -17.18 6.90
CA ILE A 496 1.58 -17.17 6.48
C ILE A 496 1.68 -17.90 5.14
N LEU A 497 2.32 -17.26 4.16
CA LEU A 497 2.60 -17.84 2.85
C LEU A 497 4.11 -17.88 2.63
N ASP A 498 4.65 -19.08 2.55
CA ASP A 498 6.08 -19.39 2.40
C ASP A 498 6.38 -19.91 0.99
N TYR A 499 7.48 -19.44 0.39
CA TYR A 499 7.99 -19.93 -0.89
C TYR A 499 9.38 -20.56 -0.74
N TYR A 500 9.49 -21.82 -1.12
CA TYR A 500 10.72 -22.61 -1.12
C TYR A 500 11.23 -22.75 -2.55
N LYS A 501 12.12 -21.84 -2.95
CA LYS A 501 12.60 -21.74 -4.34
C LYS A 501 13.33 -23.00 -4.83
N LYS A 502 14.13 -23.62 -3.95
CA LYS A 502 14.87 -24.85 -4.27
C LYS A 502 13.95 -26.05 -4.45
N ASP A 503 12.93 -26.14 -3.58
CA ASP A 503 11.96 -27.23 -3.59
C ASP A 503 10.83 -26.99 -4.60
N LYS A 504 10.79 -25.80 -5.23
CA LYS A 504 9.74 -25.35 -6.13
C LYS A 504 8.35 -25.52 -5.51
N LYS A 505 8.19 -25.00 -4.30
CA LYS A 505 7.01 -25.26 -3.47
C LYS A 505 6.54 -23.99 -2.78
N MET A 506 5.23 -23.85 -2.62
CA MET A 506 4.63 -22.89 -1.68
C MET A 506 3.87 -23.62 -0.58
N GLU A 507 3.92 -23.07 0.62
CA GLU A 507 3.13 -23.53 1.76
C GLU A 507 2.34 -22.36 2.32
N ALA A 508 1.10 -22.60 2.72
CA ALA A 508 0.29 -21.61 3.42
C ALA A 508 -0.36 -22.23 4.67
N HIS A 509 -0.31 -21.52 5.78
CA HIS A 509 -0.90 -21.96 7.05
C HIS A 509 -1.39 -20.77 7.88
N PHE A 510 -2.38 -21.01 8.73
CA PHE A 510 -2.91 -19.98 9.62
C PHE A 510 -2.15 -19.94 10.94
N GLU A 511 -1.82 -18.72 11.37
CA GLU A 511 -1.33 -18.43 12.71
C GLU A 511 -2.35 -17.54 13.44
N LYS A 512 -2.44 -17.71 14.76
CA LYS A 512 -3.29 -16.85 15.60
C LYS A 512 -2.54 -15.59 16.00
N LEU A 513 -3.27 -14.48 16.02
CA LEU A 513 -2.89 -13.28 16.74
C LEU A 513 -3.66 -13.28 18.08
N ASN A 514 -2.97 -13.05 19.19
CA ASN A 514 -3.54 -13.03 20.53
C ASN A 514 -4.41 -11.81 20.82
#